data_AF-A0A5N8Z4D5-F1
#
_entry.id   AF-A0A5N8Z4D5-F1
#
_cell.length_a   1.000
_cell.length_b   1.000
_cell.length_c   1.000
_cell.angle_alpha   90.00
_cell.angle_beta   90.00
_cell.angle_gamma   90.00
#
_symmetry.space_group_name_H-M   'P 1'
#
loop_
_entity.id
_entity.type
_entity.pdbx_description
1 polymer ?
#
loop_
_entity_poly.entity_id
_entity_poly.type
_entity_poly.pdbx_seq_one_letter_code
_entity_poly.pdbx_strand_id
1 'polypeptide(L)'
;MLVEPPFGRLPIFLEDVLGRLLTQRLVPVLAHPERNIEFQRKPKRLEQLVEEGAVVQIASGSLTGQYGDEARKTAEQFILQGMAHVVASEMHANTPPRSPILSDSFSVVTKLIGEKSSIDLFETNPRMLLEGRLP
;
A
#
# COMPACT_ATOMS: atom_id res chain seq x y z
N MET A 1 -3.98 11.38 5.36
CA MET A 1 -2.91 12.11 4.62
C MET A 1 -2.06 11.08 3.90
N LEU A 2 -1.71 11.27 2.62
CA LEU A 2 -0.84 10.32 1.89
C LEU A 2 0.63 10.71 2.07
N VAL A 3 1.49 9.75 2.40
CA VAL A 3 2.92 9.94 2.66
C VAL A 3 3.73 9.01 1.78
N GLU A 4 4.62 9.56 0.96
CA GLU A 4 5.51 8.81 0.08
C GLU A 4 6.97 8.97 0.53
N PRO A 5 7.60 7.92 1.11
CA PRO A 5 9.03 7.92 1.36
C PRO A 5 9.83 7.60 0.07
N PRO A 6 11.10 8.01 -0.02
CA PRO A 6 11.98 7.63 -1.12
C PRO A 6 12.06 6.10 -1.31
N PHE A 7 12.19 5.60 -2.54
CA PHE A 7 12.26 4.15 -2.83
C PHE A 7 13.53 3.46 -2.31
N GLY A 8 14.62 4.22 -2.10
CA GLY A 8 15.89 3.67 -1.64
C GLY A 8 15.91 3.47 -0.13
N ARG A 9 16.59 4.40 0.55
CA ARG A 9 16.73 4.41 2.01
C ARG A 9 15.60 5.21 2.64
N LEU A 10 15.01 4.69 3.72
CA LEU A 10 14.04 5.44 4.50
C LEU A 10 14.74 6.56 5.27
N PRO A 11 14.16 7.76 5.33
CA PRO A 11 14.65 8.81 6.21
C PRO A 11 14.67 8.32 7.66
N ILE A 12 15.73 8.64 8.40
CA ILE A 12 15.90 8.22 9.81
C ILE A 12 14.73 8.73 10.67
N PHE A 13 14.16 9.88 10.31
CA PHE A 13 13.05 10.52 11.02
C PHE A 13 11.66 10.08 10.53
N LEU A 14 11.55 9.14 9.59
CA LEU A 14 10.25 8.78 9.01
C LEU A 14 9.28 8.27 10.09
N GLU A 15 9.74 7.32 10.90
CA GLU A 15 8.92 6.69 11.95
C GLU A 15 8.47 7.73 12.99
N ASP A 16 9.39 8.62 13.42
CA ASP A 16 9.06 9.75 14.31
C ASP A 16 7.99 10.69 13.72
N VAL A 17 8.07 10.98 12.42
CA VAL A 17 7.09 11.82 11.73
C VAL A 17 5.73 11.12 11.67
N LEU A 18 5.71 9.83 11.32
CA LEU A 18 4.46 9.05 11.27
C LEU A 18 3.80 8.96 12.65
N GLY A 19 4.58 8.69 13.69
CA GLY A 19 4.10 8.69 15.08
C GLY A 19 3.50 10.04 15.50
N ARG A 20 4.15 11.15 15.15
CA ARG A 20 3.62 12.50 15.44
C ARG A 20 2.28 12.76 14.74
N LEU A 21 2.12 12.34 13.50
CA LEU A 21 0.85 12.48 12.78
C LEU A 21 -0.27 11.73 13.52
N LEU A 22 0.01 10.49 13.95
CA LEU A 22 -0.94 9.68 14.71
C LEU A 22 -1.35 10.37 16.03
N THR A 23 -0.40 10.96 16.77
CA THR A 23 -0.73 11.72 18.01
C THR A 23 -1.61 12.95 17.76
N GLN A 24 -1.56 13.50 16.54
CA GLN A 24 -2.40 14.62 16.11
C GLN A 24 -3.74 14.16 15.51
N ARG A 25 -4.07 12.86 15.63
CA ARG A 25 -5.27 12.23 15.03
C ARG A 25 -5.28 12.31 13.50
N LEU A 26 -4.10 12.42 12.89
CA LEU A 26 -3.92 12.32 11.44
C LEU A 26 -3.38 10.93 11.11
N VAL A 27 -4.21 10.12 10.49
CA VAL A 27 -3.80 8.77 10.06
C VAL A 27 -2.96 8.89 8.79
N PRO A 28 -1.69 8.45 8.81
CA PRO A 28 -0.87 8.39 7.62
C PRO A 28 -1.27 7.19 6.76
N VAL A 29 -1.44 7.44 5.47
CA VAL A 29 -1.52 6.41 4.44
C VAL A 29 -0.16 6.36 3.77
N LEU A 30 0.58 5.27 3.96
CA LEU A 30 1.89 5.06 3.38
C LEU A 30 1.74 4.59 1.93
N ALA A 31 2.23 5.40 1.00
CA ALA A 31 2.16 5.13 -0.42
C ALA A 31 3.18 4.06 -0.82
N HIS A 32 2.67 3.02 -1.46
CA HIS A 32 3.38 1.94 -2.13
C HIS A 32 4.71 1.50 -1.46
N PRO A 33 4.69 1.10 -0.18
CA PRO A 33 5.89 0.67 0.53
C PRO A 33 6.52 -0.60 -0.08
N GLU A 34 5.78 -1.37 -0.87
CA GLU A 34 6.31 -2.53 -1.60
C GLU A 34 7.39 -2.15 -2.61
N ARG A 35 7.48 -0.88 -3.00
CA ARG A 35 8.51 -0.36 -3.92
C ARG A 35 9.76 0.15 -3.18
N ASN A 36 9.73 0.22 -1.85
CA ASN A 36 10.85 0.68 -1.05
C ASN A 36 11.78 -0.47 -0.66
N ILE A 37 13.07 -0.32 -0.94
CA ILE A 37 14.09 -1.36 -0.75
C ILE A 37 14.24 -1.77 0.74
N GLU A 38 14.08 -0.84 1.68
CA GLU A 38 14.19 -1.17 3.10
C GLU A 38 12.97 -1.93 3.62
N PHE A 39 11.76 -1.60 3.19
CA PHE A 39 10.56 -2.37 3.52
C PHE A 39 10.58 -3.76 2.88
N GLN A 40 11.05 -3.89 1.63
CA GLN A 40 11.28 -5.18 0.98
C GLN A 40 12.26 -6.06 1.79
N ARG A 41 13.38 -5.49 2.25
CA ARG A 41 14.42 -6.22 3.00
C ARG A 41 14.06 -6.47 4.46
N LYS A 42 13.27 -5.59 5.07
CA LYS A 42 12.90 -5.64 6.50
C LYS A 42 11.39 -5.41 6.67
N PRO A 43 10.53 -6.36 6.27
CA PRO A 43 9.06 -6.23 6.36
C PRO A 43 8.56 -5.91 7.76
N LYS A 44 9.25 -6.40 8.81
CA LYS A 44 8.92 -6.11 10.22
C LYS A 44 8.82 -4.62 10.55
N ARG A 45 9.54 -3.76 9.83
CA ARG A 45 9.41 -2.30 10.03
C ARG A 45 8.06 -1.79 9.55
N LEU A 46 7.55 -2.33 8.45
CA LEU A 46 6.21 -2.00 7.98
C LEU A 46 5.15 -2.57 8.91
N GLU A 47 5.32 -3.82 9.37
CA GLU A 47 4.45 -4.47 10.35
C GLU A 47 4.25 -3.60 11.61
N GLN A 48 5.35 -3.10 12.19
CA GLN A 48 5.30 -2.18 13.34
C GLN A 48 4.51 -0.90 13.05
N LEU A 49 4.73 -0.28 11.88
CA LEU A 49 3.98 0.92 11.49
C LEU A 49 2.48 0.63 11.35
N VAL A 50 2.11 -0.54 10.83
CA VAL A 50 0.72 -0.99 10.73
C VAL A 50 0.13 -1.23 12.12
N GLU A 51 0.85 -1.89 13.02
CA GLU A 51 0.44 -2.10 14.41
C GLU A 51 0.22 -0.78 15.17
N GLU A 52 1.00 0.25 14.83
CA GLU A 52 0.85 1.61 15.37
C GLU A 52 -0.34 2.38 14.76
N GLY A 53 -0.96 1.86 13.70
CA GLY A 53 -2.16 2.41 13.06
C GLY A 53 -1.92 3.14 11.74
N ALA A 54 -0.75 2.97 11.11
CA ALA A 54 -0.52 3.45 9.75
C ALA A 54 -1.28 2.58 8.74
N VAL A 55 -1.88 3.23 7.75
CA VAL A 55 -2.59 2.56 6.65
C VAL A 55 -1.61 2.37 5.49
N VAL A 56 -1.71 1.26 4.78
CA VAL A 56 -0.82 0.92 3.65
C VAL A 56 -1.61 0.88 2.35
N GLN A 57 -1.15 1.64 1.36
CA GLN A 57 -1.66 1.61 0.00
C GLN A 57 -0.66 0.92 -0.93
N ILE A 58 -1.07 -0.15 -1.61
CA ILE A 58 -0.29 -0.89 -2.60
C ILE A 58 -0.58 -0.34 -4.01
N ALA A 59 0.44 -0.20 -4.85
CA ALA A 59 0.23 0.20 -6.24
C ALA A 59 -0.25 -0.98 -7.10
N SER A 60 -1.29 -0.77 -7.91
CA SER A 60 -1.80 -1.78 -8.84
C SER A 60 -0.73 -2.26 -9.83
N GLY A 61 0.17 -1.36 -10.26
CA GLY A 61 1.30 -1.69 -11.11
C GLY A 61 2.32 -2.62 -10.44
N SER A 62 2.44 -2.63 -9.10
CA SER A 62 3.30 -3.59 -8.42
C SER A 62 2.73 -5.00 -8.56
N LEU A 63 1.41 -5.15 -8.39
CA LEU A 63 0.71 -6.45 -8.50
C LEU A 63 0.73 -7.04 -9.90
N THR A 64 0.75 -6.20 -10.94
CA THR A 64 0.84 -6.65 -12.34
C THR A 64 2.29 -6.75 -12.86
N GLY A 65 3.29 -6.46 -12.01
CA GLY A 65 4.71 -6.58 -12.35
C GLY A 65 5.32 -5.39 -13.09
N GLN A 66 4.57 -4.28 -13.27
CA GLN A 66 5.06 -3.06 -13.92
C GLN A 66 6.30 -2.47 -13.23
N TYR A 67 6.38 -2.58 -11.90
CA TYR A 67 7.50 -2.05 -11.10
C TYR A 67 8.57 -3.10 -10.77
N GLY A 68 8.56 -4.24 -11.47
CA GLY A 68 9.53 -5.32 -11.32
C GLY A 68 9.10 -6.43 -10.35
N ASP A 69 9.79 -7.57 -10.45
CA ASP A 69 9.43 -8.79 -9.73
C ASP A 69 9.49 -8.65 -8.21
N GLU A 70 10.46 -7.91 -7.68
CA GLU A 70 10.61 -7.74 -6.23
C GLU A 70 9.48 -6.89 -5.64
N ALA A 71 9.05 -5.84 -6.35
CA ALA A 71 7.87 -5.05 -5.96
C ALA A 71 6.61 -5.91 -6.00
N ARG A 72 6.44 -6.76 -7.03
CA ARG A 72 5.30 -7.70 -7.11
C ARG A 72 5.27 -8.66 -5.93
N LYS A 73 6.36 -9.40 -5.69
CA LYS A 73 6.43 -10.38 -4.59
C LYS A 73 6.19 -9.71 -3.24
N THR A 74 6.73 -8.51 -3.05
CA THR A 74 6.55 -7.76 -1.80
C THR A 74 5.11 -7.28 -1.64
N ALA A 75 4.46 -6.82 -2.71
CA ALA A 75 3.04 -6.47 -2.70
C ALA A 75 2.18 -7.67 -2.28
N GLU A 76 2.41 -8.82 -2.91
CA GLU A 76 1.70 -10.07 -2.62
C GLU A 76 1.95 -10.51 -1.17
N GLN A 77 3.20 -10.44 -0.70
CA GLN A 77 3.55 -10.74 0.68
C GLN A 77 2.80 -9.83 1.66
N PHE A 78 2.79 -8.52 1.44
CA PHE A 78 2.13 -7.56 2.32
C PHE A 78 0.62 -7.79 2.39
N ILE A 79 0.00 -8.15 1.26
CA ILE A 79 -1.41 -8.54 1.20
C ILE A 79 -1.66 -9.84 1.98
N LEU A 80 -0.86 -10.89 1.72
CA LEU A 80 -1.03 -12.20 2.39
C LEU A 80 -0.80 -12.12 3.91
N GLN A 81 0.04 -11.19 4.36
CA GLN A 81 0.31 -10.94 5.77
C GLN A 81 -0.67 -9.96 6.42
N GLY A 82 -1.68 -9.47 5.69
CA GLY A 82 -2.68 -8.53 6.21
C GLY A 82 -2.14 -7.13 6.52
N MET A 83 -0.97 -6.76 5.98
CA MET A 83 -0.37 -5.44 6.16
C MET A 83 -0.87 -4.42 5.14
N ALA A 84 -1.46 -4.86 4.02
CA ALA A 84 -2.04 -3.99 3.00
C ALA A 84 -3.50 -3.65 3.32
N HIS A 85 -3.89 -2.39 3.11
CA HIS A 85 -5.23 -1.91 3.44
C HIS A 85 -5.98 -1.36 2.21
N VAL A 86 -5.25 -0.82 1.23
CA VAL A 86 -5.81 -0.24 0.01
C VAL A 86 -4.97 -0.66 -1.20
N VAL A 87 -5.62 -0.87 -2.34
CA VAL A 87 -4.96 -0.88 -3.65
C VAL A 87 -5.40 0.34 -4.45
N ALA A 88 -4.45 1.07 -5.03
CA ALA A 88 -4.72 2.24 -5.88
C ALA A 88 -3.94 2.18 -7.20
N SER A 89 -4.42 2.92 -8.20
CA SER A 89 -3.92 2.82 -9.56
C SER A 89 -2.52 3.41 -9.75
N GLU A 90 -2.16 4.43 -8.98
CA GLU A 90 -0.96 5.26 -9.19
C GLU A 90 -0.83 5.74 -10.65
N MET A 91 -1.97 5.97 -11.32
CA MET A 91 -2.01 6.35 -12.73
C MET A 91 -1.47 7.77 -12.92
N HIS A 92 -0.79 7.99 -14.04
CA HIS A 92 -0.29 9.31 -14.44
C HIS A 92 -0.56 9.63 -15.90
N ALA A 93 -1.17 8.69 -16.63
CA ALA A 93 -1.64 8.88 -18.00
C ALA A 93 -2.91 8.05 -18.20
N ASN A 94 -3.70 8.39 -19.21
CA ASN A 94 -4.81 7.56 -19.66
C ASN A 94 -4.35 6.38 -20.54
N THR A 95 -3.07 6.33 -20.91
CA THR A 95 -2.46 5.30 -21.75
C THR A 95 -1.29 4.60 -21.03
N PRO A 96 -0.91 3.40 -21.49
CA PRO A 96 0.27 2.72 -20.97
C PRO A 96 1.55 3.57 -21.10
N PRO A 97 2.56 3.37 -20.22
CA PRO A 97 2.61 2.32 -19.22
C PRO A 97 1.92 2.68 -17.89
N ARG A 98 1.50 3.93 -17.65
CA ARG A 98 0.94 4.38 -16.35
C ARG A 98 -0.56 4.67 -16.40
N SER A 99 -1.31 3.79 -17.07
CA SER A 99 -2.78 3.77 -17.13
C SER A 99 -3.41 3.12 -15.89
N PRO A 100 -4.70 3.37 -15.59
CA PRO A 100 -5.36 2.81 -14.41
C PRO A 100 -5.73 1.33 -14.55
N ILE A 101 -4.75 0.45 -14.29
CA ILE A 101 -4.86 -1.01 -14.41
C ILE A 101 -5.44 -1.68 -13.14
N LEU A 102 -6.60 -1.21 -12.66
CA LEU A 102 -7.22 -1.72 -11.44
C LEU A 102 -7.83 -3.11 -11.62
N SER A 103 -8.55 -3.37 -12.73
CA SER A 103 -9.24 -4.66 -12.96
C SER A 103 -8.28 -5.86 -13.01
N ASP A 104 -7.11 -5.68 -13.64
CA ASP A 104 -6.09 -6.73 -13.71
C ASP A 104 -5.51 -7.00 -12.31
N SER A 105 -5.19 -5.94 -11.56
CA SER A 105 -4.70 -6.09 -10.18
C SER A 105 -5.76 -6.71 -9.25
N PHE A 106 -7.05 -6.38 -9.42
CA PHE A 106 -8.14 -6.99 -8.67
C PHE A 106 -8.22 -8.50 -8.92
N SER A 107 -8.05 -8.91 -10.18
CA SER A 107 -8.02 -10.33 -10.55
C SER A 107 -6.83 -11.07 -9.94
N VAL A 108 -5.66 -10.42 -9.82
CA VAL A 108 -4.49 -10.98 -9.12
C VAL A 108 -4.80 -11.17 -7.64
N VAL A 109 -5.30 -10.12 -6.97
CA VAL A 109 -5.59 -10.16 -5.53
C VAL A 109 -6.71 -11.15 -5.19
N THR A 110 -7.74 -11.24 -6.03
CA THR A 110 -8.83 -12.22 -5.88
C THR A 110 -8.32 -13.66 -5.88
N LYS A 111 -7.32 -13.97 -6.70
CA LYS A 111 -6.68 -15.29 -6.70
C LYS A 111 -5.85 -15.55 -5.45
N LEU A 112 -5.32 -14.51 -4.79
CA LEU A 112 -4.47 -14.63 -3.61
C LEU A 112 -5.27 -14.79 -2.31
N ILE A 113 -6.31 -13.98 -2.12
CA ILE A 113 -7.01 -13.86 -0.83
C ILE A 113 -8.54 -14.02 -0.92
N GLY A 114 -9.06 -14.32 -2.11
CA GLY A 114 -10.49 -14.45 -2.38
C GLY A 114 -11.18 -13.11 -2.69
N GLU A 115 -12.36 -13.20 -3.29
CA GLU A 115 -13.12 -12.05 -3.80
C GLU A 115 -13.54 -11.09 -2.70
N LYS A 116 -14.08 -11.61 -1.59
CA LYS A 116 -14.56 -10.78 -0.47
C LYS A 116 -13.44 -9.88 0.08
N SER A 117 -12.29 -10.45 0.41
CA SER A 117 -11.15 -9.69 0.92
C SER A 117 -10.56 -8.74 -0.13
N SER A 118 -10.71 -9.06 -1.42
CA SER A 118 -10.31 -8.17 -2.51
C SER A 118 -11.22 -6.94 -2.60
N ILE A 119 -12.54 -7.12 -2.42
CA ILE A 119 -13.47 -5.98 -2.34
C ILE A 119 -13.08 -5.04 -1.20
N ASP A 120 -12.63 -5.58 -0.06
CA ASP A 120 -12.19 -4.73 1.05
C ASP A 120 -11.02 -3.83 0.65
N LEU A 121 -9.99 -4.36 -0.01
CA LEU A 121 -8.82 -3.58 -0.44
C LEU A 121 -9.10 -2.56 -1.55
N PHE A 122 -10.08 -2.82 -2.43
CA PHE A 122 -10.34 -2.00 -3.62
C PHE A 122 -11.54 -1.05 -3.48
N GLU A 123 -12.48 -1.35 -2.58
CA GLU A 123 -13.73 -0.58 -2.44
C GLU A 123 -14.06 -0.22 -0.99
N THR A 124 -14.15 -1.21 -0.08
CA THR A 124 -14.61 -0.97 1.30
C THR A 124 -13.66 -0.03 2.04
N ASN A 125 -12.37 -0.37 2.09
CA ASN A 125 -11.36 0.36 2.84
C ASN A 125 -11.11 1.75 2.24
N PRO A 126 -10.96 1.94 0.91
CA PRO A 126 -10.91 3.26 0.31
C PRO A 126 -12.12 4.13 0.69
N ARG A 127 -13.33 3.57 0.66
CA ARG A 127 -14.54 4.30 1.06
C ARG A 127 -14.51 4.70 2.53
N MET A 128 -14.08 3.79 3.42
CA MET A 128 -13.93 4.09 4.85
C MET A 128 -13.00 5.28 5.07
N LEU A 129 -11.84 5.31 4.39
CA LEU A 129 -10.89 6.42 4.49
C LEU A 129 -11.49 7.75 4.02
N LEU A 130 -12.25 7.74 2.93
CA LEU A 130 -12.94 8.94 2.42
C LEU A 130 -14.03 9.45 3.37
N GLU A 131 -14.63 8.55 4.15
CA GLU A 131 -15.61 8.87 5.20
C GLU A 131 -14.96 9.24 6.55
N GLY A 132 -13.62 9.28 6.63
CA GLY A 132 -12.90 9.55 7.87
C GLY A 132 -12.89 8.39 8.87
N ARG A 133 -13.14 7.16 8.40
CA ARG A 133 -13.08 5.91 9.17
C ARG A 133 -11.79 5.14 8.84
N LEU A 134 -11.39 4.25 9.75
CA LEU A 134 -10.22 3.39 9.58
C LEU A 134 -10.61 2.00 9.08
N PRO A 135 -9.90 1.44 8.09
CA PRO A 135 -10.02 0.04 7.66
C PRO A 135 -9.90 -0.98 8.80
#